data_AF-A0A7R9JBQ6-F1
#
_entry.id   AF-A0A7R9JBQ6-F1
#
_cell.length_a   1.000
_cell.length_b   1.000
_cell.length_c   1.000
_cell.angle_alpha   90.00
_cell.angle_beta   90.00
_cell.angle_gamma   90.00
#
_symmetry.space_group_name_H-M   'P 1'
#
loop_
_entity.id
_entity.type
_entity.pdbx_description
1 polymer ?
#
loop_
_entity_poly.entity_id
_entity_poly.type
_entity_poly.pdbx_seq_one_letter_code
_entity_poly.pdbx_strand_id
1 'polypeptide(L)'
;MVIYSRALFETYLQFVGIAITNAQIMEASRQEYDRNRNLLEVVHDLFEEQTSLEKVILKIMQRAQRLLKCERAAVLLLEENVESVKFSKLFELTCPNSSGTAHRWERASQQAW
;
A
#
# COMPACT_ATOMS: atom_id res chain seq x y z
N MET A 1 1.88 -2.79 56.22
CA MET A 1 1.60 -3.74 55.12
C MET A 1 0.97 -3.06 53.89
N VAL A 2 -0.10 -2.27 54.03
CA VAL A 2 -0.83 -1.61 52.92
C VAL A 2 0.01 -0.59 52.12
N ILE A 3 0.95 0.11 52.75
CA ILE A 3 1.83 1.07 52.06
C ILE A 3 2.83 0.35 51.14
N TYR A 4 3.30 -0.84 51.52
CA TYR A 4 4.29 -1.62 50.76
C TYR A 4 3.69 -2.21 49.48
N SER A 5 2.43 -2.67 49.53
CA SER A 5 1.72 -3.16 48.34
C SER A 5 1.47 -2.05 47.31
N ARG A 6 1.25 -0.80 47.76
CA ARG A 6 1.04 0.33 46.85
C ARG A 6 2.32 0.69 46.09
N ALA A 7 3.46 0.80 46.79
CA ALA A 7 4.74 1.12 46.15
C ALA A 7 5.18 0.04 45.14
N LEU A 8 4.91 -1.24 45.46
CA LEU A 8 5.19 -2.36 44.57
C LEU A 8 4.30 -2.31 43.32
N PHE A 9 3.02 -1.98 43.47
CA PHE A 9 2.09 -1.85 42.36
C PHE A 9 2.42 -0.66 41.45
N GLU A 10 2.77 0.49 42.02
CA GLU A 10 3.20 1.68 41.25
C GLU A 10 4.46 1.38 40.41
N THR A 11 5.44 0.69 41.00
CA THR A 11 6.66 0.29 40.29
C THR A 11 6.36 -0.71 39.17
N TYR A 12 5.49 -1.69 39.42
CA TYR A 12 5.07 -2.66 38.41
C TYR A 12 4.36 -1.99 37.22
N LEU A 13 3.43 -1.07 37.50
CA LEU A 13 2.74 -0.29 36.48
C LEU A 13 3.69 0.58 35.65
N GLN A 14 4.74 1.13 36.27
CA GLN A 14 5.76 1.88 35.54
C GLN A 14 6.48 1.00 34.52
N PHE A 15 6.89 -0.21 34.91
CA PHE A 15 7.54 -1.15 33.98
C PHE A 15 6.60 -1.62 32.86
N VAL A 16 5.34 -1.93 33.19
CA VAL A 16 4.33 -2.29 32.18
C VAL A 16 4.07 -1.12 31.22
N GLY A 17 3.97 0.10 31.74
CA GLY A 17 3.79 1.31 30.92
C GLY A 17 4.94 1.52 29.93
N ILE A 18 6.18 1.34 30.38
CA ILE A 18 7.37 1.41 29.50
C ILE A 18 7.31 0.31 28.44
N ALA A 19 6.99 -0.94 28.81
CA ALA A 19 6.91 -2.06 27.88
C ALA A 19 5.84 -1.85 26.79
N ILE A 20 4.65 -1.38 27.18
CA ILE A 20 3.57 -1.05 26.24
C ILE A 20 3.99 0.08 25.31
N THR A 21 4.59 1.14 25.86
CA THR A 21 5.04 2.29 25.06
C THR A 21 6.09 1.87 24.03
N ASN A 22 7.06 1.05 24.43
CA ASN A 22 8.07 0.52 23.52
C ASN A 22 7.46 -0.37 22.43
N ALA A 23 6.47 -1.19 22.78
CA ALA A 23 5.75 -2.01 21.80
C ALA A 23 5.02 -1.15 20.75
N GLN A 24 4.34 -0.09 21.19
CA GLN A 24 3.66 0.85 20.30
C GLN A 24 4.64 1.59 19.38
N ILE A 25 5.77 2.05 19.93
CA ILE A 25 6.82 2.71 19.13
C ILE A 25 7.39 1.75 18.08
N MET A 26 7.66 0.50 18.45
CA MET A 26 8.16 -0.50 17.51
C MET A 26 7.14 -0.80 16.41
N GLU A 27 5.86 -0.88 16.75
CA GLU A 27 4.80 -1.09 15.76
C GLU A 27 4.70 0.09 14.80
N ALA A 28 4.72 1.33 15.30
CA ALA A 28 4.73 2.52 14.46
C ALA A 28 5.95 2.57 13.54
N SER A 29 7.15 2.31 14.09
CA SER A 29 8.40 2.25 13.34
C SER A 29 8.36 1.19 12.24
N ARG A 30 7.79 0.01 12.53
CA ARG A 30 7.60 -1.06 11.54
C ARG A 30 6.66 -0.62 10.42
N GLN A 31 5.55 0.03 10.74
CA GLN A 31 4.62 0.51 9.71
C GLN A 31 5.27 1.57 8.81
N GLU A 32 6.06 2.48 9.36
CA GLU A 32 6.83 3.45 8.55
C GLU A 32 7.89 2.77 7.69
N TYR A 33 8.61 1.79 8.24
CA TYR A 33 9.56 0.99 7.48
C TYR A 33 8.90 0.27 6.30
N ASP A 34 7.76 -0.39 6.53
CA ASP A 34 7.02 -1.09 5.48
C ASP A 34 6.51 -0.12 4.41
N ARG A 35 6.05 1.09 4.80
CA ARG A 35 5.67 2.14 3.84
C ARG A 35 6.86 2.57 2.97
N ASN A 36 8.01 2.85 3.58
CA ASN A 36 9.22 3.26 2.85
C ASN A 36 9.73 2.15 1.92
N ARG A 37 9.69 0.91 2.39
CA ARG A 37 10.05 -0.27 1.58
C ARG A 37 9.15 -0.40 0.36
N ASN A 38 7.83 -0.30 0.54
CA ASN A 38 6.88 -0.38 -0.57
C ASN A 38 7.13 0.71 -1.62
N LEU A 39 7.48 1.92 -1.20
CA LEU A 39 7.84 3.00 -2.11
C LEU A 39 9.12 2.69 -2.90
N LEU A 40 10.15 2.15 -2.25
CA LEU A 40 11.39 1.77 -2.92
C LEU A 40 11.18 0.63 -3.92
N GLU A 41 10.35 -0.36 -3.59
CA GLU A 41 9.98 -1.44 -4.52
C GLU A 41 9.24 -0.90 -5.75
N VAL A 42 8.36 0.09 -5.58
CA VAL A 42 7.72 0.79 -6.71
C VAL A 42 8.75 1.45 -7.62
N VAL A 43 9.72 2.17 -7.04
CA VAL A 43 10.78 2.85 -7.79
C VAL A 43 11.62 1.82 -8.53
N HIS A 44 12.10 0.80 -7.84
CA HIS A 44 12.91 -0.27 -8.41
C HIS A 44 12.20 -0.93 -9.61
N ASP A 45 10.97 -1.39 -9.43
CA ASP A 45 10.21 -2.08 -10.47
C ASP A 45 9.87 -1.19 -11.69
N LEU A 46 9.87 0.14 -11.51
CA LEU A 46 9.71 1.10 -12.61
C LEU A 46 11.02 1.29 -13.41
N PHE A 47 12.18 1.11 -12.78
CA PHE A 47 13.48 1.42 -13.40
C PHE A 47 14.30 0.17 -13.81
N GLU A 48 13.95 -1.03 -13.36
CA GLU A 48 14.74 -2.25 -13.58
C GLU A 48 14.83 -2.69 -15.06
N GLU A 49 13.77 -2.49 -15.87
CA GLU A 49 13.76 -2.81 -17.31
C GLU A 49 12.91 -1.81 -18.12
N GLN A 50 13.45 -0.63 -18.44
CA GLN A 50 12.79 0.32 -19.34
C GLN A 50 13.16 0.11 -20.80
N THR A 51 12.33 -0.66 -21.52
CA THR A 51 12.47 -0.87 -22.97
C THR A 51 11.53 0.02 -23.81
N SER A 52 10.54 0.69 -23.19
CA SER A 52 9.62 1.60 -23.89
C SER A 52 8.81 2.46 -22.91
N LEU A 53 8.58 3.74 -23.21
CA LEU A 53 7.72 4.67 -22.44
C LEU A 53 6.33 4.09 -22.12
N GLU A 54 5.74 3.35 -23.07
CA GLU A 54 4.41 2.74 -22.91
C GLU A 54 4.34 1.78 -21.73
N LYS A 55 5.35 0.92 -21.57
CA LYS A 55 5.45 -0.03 -20.45
C LYS A 55 5.56 0.69 -19.10
N VAL A 56 6.25 1.82 -19.06
CA VAL A 56 6.42 2.64 -17.85
C VAL A 56 5.09 3.25 -17.44
N ILE A 57 4.41 3.90 -18.40
CA ILE A 57 3.09 4.51 -18.16
C ILE A 57 2.10 3.44 -17.67
N LEU A 58 2.04 2.27 -18.31
CA LEU A 58 1.16 1.18 -17.90
C LEU A 58 1.48 0.67 -16.48
N LYS A 59 2.76 0.50 -16.13
CA LYS A 59 3.16 0.10 -14.76
C LYS A 59 2.76 1.14 -13.72
N ILE A 60 2.97 2.44 -13.98
CA ILE A 60 2.54 3.53 -13.10
C ILE A 60 1.02 3.49 -12.92
N MET A 61 0.27 3.43 -14.02
CA MET A 61 -1.19 3.40 -14.00
C MET A 61 -1.72 2.19 -13.21
N GLN A 62 -1.17 0.99 -13.40
CA GLN A 62 -1.58 -0.22 -12.66
C GLN A 62 -1.32 -0.12 -11.16
N ARG A 63 -0.24 0.53 -10.75
CA ARG A 63 0.06 0.75 -9.33
C ARG A 63 -0.83 1.83 -8.73
N ALA A 64 -1.01 2.95 -9.42
CA ALA A 64 -1.93 4.01 -9.00
C ALA A 64 -3.36 3.48 -8.84
N GLN A 65 -3.81 2.64 -9.77
CA GLN A 65 -5.13 2.00 -9.70
C GLN A 65 -5.29 1.13 -8.45
N ARG A 66 -4.29 0.30 -8.13
CA ARG A 66 -4.29 -0.54 -6.91
C ARG A 66 -4.21 0.29 -5.63
N LEU A 67 -3.37 1.32 -5.60
CA LEU A 67 -3.16 2.18 -4.44
C LEU A 67 -4.40 3.01 -4.10
N LEU A 68 -5.04 3.59 -5.12
CA LEU A 68 -6.22 4.44 -4.99
C LEU A 68 -7.54 3.64 -5.01
N LYS A 69 -7.48 2.33 -5.30
CA LYS A 69 -8.63 1.43 -5.42
C LYS A 69 -9.68 1.93 -6.44
N CYS A 70 -9.22 2.43 -7.59
CA CYS A 70 -10.13 2.93 -8.62
C CYS A 70 -10.43 1.87 -9.71
N GLU A 71 -11.59 1.98 -10.34
CA GLU A 71 -12.03 1.03 -11.36
C GLU A 71 -11.43 1.31 -12.75
N ARG A 72 -11.13 2.58 -13.03
CA ARG A 72 -10.56 3.03 -14.30
C ARG A 72 -9.43 4.03 -14.05
N ALA A 73 -8.39 3.95 -14.86
CA ALA A 73 -7.31 4.92 -14.90
C ALA A 73 -7.00 5.27 -16.36
N ALA A 74 -6.80 6.55 -16.66
CA ALA A 74 -6.45 7.03 -18.00
C ALA A 74 -5.31 8.04 -17.94
N VAL A 75 -4.40 7.96 -18.90
CA VAL A 75 -3.30 8.93 -19.09
C VAL A 75 -3.33 9.39 -20.54
N LEU A 76 -3.41 10.71 -20.73
CA LEU A 76 -3.33 11.34 -22.05
C LEU A 76 -1.96 11.99 -22.21
N LEU A 77 -1.26 11.61 -23.28
CA LEU A 77 -0.01 12.26 -23.66
C LEU A 77 -0.32 13.49 -24.52
N LEU A 78 0.32 14.60 -24.18
CA LEU A 78 0.33 15.78 -25.02
C LEU A 78 1.32 15.61 -26.17
N GLU A 79 1.05 16.28 -27.29
CA GLU A 79 2.05 16.53 -28.32
C GLU A 79 2.83 17.80 -27.94
N GLU A 80 4.17 17.71 -27.86
CA GLU A 80 5.01 18.89 -27.61
C GLU A 80 5.11 19.76 -28.87
N ASN A 81 5.28 21.08 -28.69
CA ASN A 81 5.49 22.08 -29.75
C ASN A 81 4.30 22.35 -30.69
N VAL A 82 3.07 22.26 -30.19
CA VAL A 82 1.86 22.71 -30.90
C VAL A 82 1.22 23.88 -30.14
N GLU A 83 0.87 24.97 -30.83
CA GLU A 83 0.23 26.16 -30.23
C GLU A 83 -1.16 25.86 -29.64
N SER A 84 -1.77 24.74 -30.04
CA SER A 84 -3.05 24.23 -29.56
C SER A 84 -2.89 22.90 -28.82
N VAL A 85 -3.61 22.72 -27.71
CA VAL A 85 -3.63 21.46 -26.93
C VAL A 85 -4.09 20.30 -27.82
N LYS A 86 -3.16 19.42 -28.18
CA LYS A 86 -3.42 18.22 -28.96
C LYS A 86 -2.89 17.00 -28.22
N PHE A 87 -3.70 15.95 -28.14
CA PHE A 87 -3.32 14.70 -27.50
C PHE A 87 -2.75 13.75 -28.53
N SER A 88 -1.53 13.25 -28.27
CA SER A 88 -0.83 12.32 -29.14
C SER A 88 -1.29 10.88 -28.92
N LYS A 89 -1.58 10.51 -27.66
CA LYS A 89 -1.93 9.13 -27.29
C LYS A 89 -2.76 9.06 -26.01
N LEU A 90 -3.67 8.09 -25.95
CA LEU A 90 -4.44 7.73 -24.76
C LEU A 90 -4.02 6.35 -24.28
N PHE A 91 -3.74 6.23 -22.98
CA PHE A 91 -3.60 4.97 -22.25
C PHE A 91 -4.80 4.82 -21.34
N GLU A 92 -5.44 3.65 -21.35
CA GLU A 92 -6.57 3.36 -20.48
C GLU A 92 -6.41 1.99 -19.82
N LEU A 93 -6.69 1.92 -18.53
CA LEU A 93 -6.82 0.69 -17.76
C LEU A 93 -8.21 0.62 -17.17
N THR A 94 -8.89 -0.49 -17.41
CA THR A 94 -10.09 -0.89 -16.69
C THR A 94 -9.73 -2.06 -15.79
N CYS A 95 -10.19 -2.03 -14.54
CA CYS A 95 -10.09 -3.19 -13.67
C CYS A 95 -10.84 -4.35 -14.36
N PRO A 96 -10.26 -5.56 -14.50
CA PRO A 96 -11.04 -6.69 -14.99
C PRO A 96 -12.24 -6.85 -14.07
N ASN A 97 -13.45 -6.76 -14.63
CA ASN A 97 -14.70 -6.82 -13.89
C ASN A 97 -14.60 -7.81 -12.74
N SER A 98 -15.01 -7.37 -11.56
CA SER A 98 -15.30 -8.21 -10.39
C SER A 98 -16.42 -9.25 -10.65
N SER A 99 -16.76 -9.55 -11.90
CA SER A 99 -17.70 -10.60 -12.31
C SER A 99 -17.07 -12.01 -12.27
N GLY A 100 -16.20 -12.30 -11.29
CA GLY A 100 -15.55 -13.63 -11.20
C GLY A 100 -14.88 -14.01 -9.88
N THR A 101 -14.69 -13.10 -8.92
CA THR A 101 -14.05 -13.44 -7.63
C THR A 101 -14.98 -13.40 -6.43
N ALA A 102 -16.31 -13.39 -6.66
CA ALA A 102 -17.32 -13.51 -5.60
C ALA A 102 -17.53 -14.95 -5.06
N HIS A 103 -16.78 -15.96 -5.52
CA HIS A 103 -16.96 -17.36 -5.07
C HIS A 103 -15.69 -18.04 -4.51
N ARG A 104 -14.65 -17.28 -4.10
CA ARG A 104 -13.45 -17.91 -3.50
C ARG A 104 -13.59 -18.19 -2.00
N TRP A 105 -14.43 -17.46 -1.27
CA TRP A 105 -14.55 -17.60 0.19
C TRP A 105 -15.46 -18.76 0.62
N GLU A 106 -16.39 -19.22 -0.23
CA GLU A 106 -17.26 -20.36 0.07
C GLU A 106 -16.55 -21.72 0.02
N ARG A 107 -15.42 -21.84 -0.68
CA ARG A 107 -14.62 -23.09 -0.70
C ARG A 107 -13.68 -23.23 0.49
N ALA A 108 -13.29 -22.13 1.14
CA ALA A 108 -12.45 -22.18 2.34
C ALA A 108 -13.24 -22.66 3.57
N SER A 109 -14.57 -22.56 3.56
CA SER A 109 -15.43 -23.00 4.67
C SER A 109 -15.88 -24.48 4.58
N GLN A 110 -15.67 -25.15 3.44
CA GLN A 110 -16.05 -26.57 3.25
C GLN A 110 -14.88 -27.55 3.37
N GLN A 111 -13.65 -27.08 3.63
CA GLN A 111 -12.46 -27.92 3.86
C GLN A 111 -11.88 -27.76 5.27
N ALA A 112 -12.67 -27.25 6.22
CA ALA A 112 -12.33 -27.21 7.63
C ALA A 112 -13.29 -28.12 8.42
N TRP A 113 -13.24 -29.42 8.11
CA TRP A 113 -13.61 -30.52 9.00
C TRP A 113 -12.64 -31.67 8.75
#